data_AF-A0A1L7U9I2-F1
#
_entry.id   AF-A0A1L7U9I2-F1
#
_cell.length_a   1.000
_cell.length_b   1.000
_cell.length_c   1.000
_cell.angle_alpha   90.00
_cell.angle_beta   90.00
_cell.angle_gamma   90.00
#
_symmetry.space_group_name_H-M   'P 1'
#
loop_
_entity.id
_entity.type
_entity.pdbx_description
1 polymer ?
#
loop_
_entity_poly.entity_id
_entity_poly.type
_entity_poly.pdbx_seq_one_letter_code
_entity_poly.pdbx_strand_id
1 'polypeptide(L)'
;MVSSMIKKLLHLATVAISPVIAKPHSKCTAGSLLITHGTISSVQHNVAGDVIPLPNTVASCGGPNFKANITADLCRIVVNVSSSDFSSVRIEAWLPDDWNTRLLATGTGGIGGCIDFPSVQNGAQLGFASFGTNTGHDGEQGFEFFLNQPGVINDFGHRRIHVEAVVAKQIVQH
;
A
#
# COMPACT_ATOMS: atom_id res chain seq x y z
N MET A 1 52.63 9.25 56.41
CA MET A 1 52.52 9.90 55.08
C MET A 1 51.35 9.23 54.35
N VAL A 2 50.19 9.88 54.29
CA VAL A 2 48.99 9.32 53.62
C VAL A 2 48.76 10.13 52.35
N SER A 3 48.82 9.45 51.20
CA SER A 3 48.65 10.03 49.86
C SER A 3 47.17 10.11 49.50
N SER A 4 46.72 11.28 49.06
CA SER A 4 45.35 11.55 48.60
C SER A 4 45.26 11.31 47.10
N MET A 5 44.40 10.39 46.66
CA MET A 5 44.07 10.20 45.25
C MET A 5 42.71 10.84 44.93
N ILE A 6 42.75 11.87 44.09
CA ILE A 6 41.56 12.56 43.55
C ILE A 6 40.97 11.72 42.41
N LYS A 7 39.77 11.19 42.60
CA LYS A 7 38.98 10.53 41.54
C LYS A 7 38.34 11.60 40.64
N LYS A 8 38.75 11.67 39.37
CA LYS A 8 38.05 12.43 38.33
C LYS A 8 36.77 11.67 37.93
N LEU A 9 35.60 12.26 38.16
CA LEU A 9 34.35 11.78 37.57
C LEU A 9 34.29 12.20 36.09
N LEU A 10 34.17 11.23 35.19
CA LEU A 10 33.71 11.49 33.83
C LEU A 10 32.18 11.57 33.83
N HIS A 11 31.62 12.63 33.23
CA HIS A 11 30.19 12.75 32.97
C HIS A 11 29.88 12.17 31.58
N LEU A 12 29.09 11.10 31.55
CA LEU A 12 28.49 10.56 30.33
C LEU A 12 27.26 11.41 30.00
N ALA A 13 27.29 12.15 28.89
CA ALA A 13 26.12 12.87 28.39
C ALA A 13 25.10 11.87 27.83
N THR A 14 23.94 11.78 28.47
CA THR A 14 22.78 11.00 28.00
C THR A 14 22.09 11.74 26.86
N VAL A 15 22.11 11.17 25.66
CA VAL A 15 21.32 11.67 24.52
C VAL A 15 19.88 11.19 24.69
N ALA A 16 18.97 12.11 24.97
CA ALA A 16 17.53 11.83 25.03
C ALA A 16 16.98 11.68 23.61
N ILE A 17 16.68 10.44 23.19
CA ILE A 17 15.94 10.17 21.95
C ILE A 17 14.47 10.43 22.27
N SER A 18 13.96 11.59 21.87
CA SER A 18 12.51 11.86 21.93
C SER A 18 11.83 11.05 20.83
N PRO A 19 10.76 10.30 21.12
CA PRO A 19 9.98 9.66 20.08
C PRO A 19 9.37 10.76 19.21
N VAL A 20 9.68 10.76 17.92
CA VAL A 20 9.00 11.62 16.95
C VAL A 20 7.59 11.07 16.83
N ILE A 21 6.66 11.68 17.57
CA ILE A 21 5.24 11.44 17.39
C ILE A 21 4.90 12.03 16.01
N ALA A 22 4.72 11.16 15.02
CA ALA A 22 4.24 11.56 13.70
C ALA A 22 2.96 12.39 13.87
N LYS A 23 2.94 13.60 13.31
CA LYS A 23 1.73 14.41 13.31
C LYS A 23 0.66 13.64 12.54
N PRO A 24 -0.56 13.46 13.09
CA PRO A 24 -1.63 12.85 12.33
C PRO A 24 -1.88 13.69 11.08
N HIS A 25 -1.60 13.12 9.91
CA HIS A 25 -2.00 13.71 8.63
C HIS A 25 -3.52 13.61 8.56
N SER A 26 -4.21 14.70 8.93
CA SER A 26 -5.68 14.77 9.06
C SER A 26 -6.45 14.26 7.84
N LYS A 27 -5.80 14.18 6.67
CA LYS A 27 -6.39 13.70 5.41
C LYS A 27 -6.29 12.19 5.18
N CYS A 28 -5.39 11.48 5.86
CA CYS A 28 -5.23 10.03 5.69
C CYS A 28 -6.03 9.26 6.74
N THR A 29 -7.36 9.34 6.68
CA THR A 29 -8.25 8.62 7.59
C THR A 29 -9.37 7.93 6.82
N ALA A 30 -9.85 6.79 7.32
CA ALA A 30 -10.91 6.01 6.68
C ALA A 30 -12.33 6.57 6.93
N GLY A 31 -12.48 7.51 7.87
CA GLY A 31 -13.74 7.71 8.61
C GLY A 31 -14.97 8.08 7.79
N SER A 32 -14.79 8.61 6.58
CA SER A 32 -15.89 9.06 5.72
C SER A 32 -15.83 8.49 4.29
N LEU A 33 -14.85 7.63 3.99
CA LEU A 33 -14.68 7.04 2.67
C LEU A 33 -15.62 5.84 2.50
N LEU A 34 -16.56 5.95 1.57
CA LEU A 34 -17.50 4.88 1.22
C LEU A 34 -17.15 4.30 -0.15
N ILE A 35 -16.82 3.01 -0.20
CA ILE A 35 -16.57 2.28 -1.43
C ILE A 35 -17.72 1.33 -1.70
N THR A 36 -18.36 1.46 -2.87
CA THR A 36 -19.49 0.60 -3.23
C THR A 36 -19.03 -0.85 -3.40
N HIS A 37 -19.68 -1.80 -2.71
CA HIS A 37 -19.27 -3.21 -2.63
C HIS A 37 -17.84 -3.42 -2.07
N GLY A 38 -17.27 -2.39 -1.45
CA GLY A 38 -15.89 -2.38 -0.97
C GLY A 38 -15.78 -2.29 0.54
N THR A 39 -14.69 -2.84 1.05
CA THR A 39 -14.25 -2.71 2.44
C THR A 39 -12.83 -2.18 2.48
N ILE A 40 -12.61 -1.15 3.30
CA ILE A 40 -11.28 -0.59 3.53
C ILE A 40 -10.61 -1.49 4.57
N SER A 41 -9.55 -2.19 4.18
CA SER A 41 -8.82 -3.09 5.09
C SER A 41 -7.68 -2.38 5.84
N SER A 42 -7.13 -1.31 5.26
CA SER A 42 -6.08 -0.51 5.90
C SER A 42 -6.06 0.91 5.35
N VAL A 43 -5.77 1.88 6.22
CA VAL A 43 -5.41 3.26 5.87
C VAL A 43 -4.20 3.64 6.70
N GLN A 44 -3.11 4.04 6.04
CA GLN A 44 -1.87 4.40 6.71
C GLN A 44 -1.16 5.51 5.95
N HIS A 45 -0.84 6.60 6.66
CA HIS A 45 0.09 7.61 6.17
C HIS A 45 1.52 7.09 6.35
N ASN A 46 2.34 7.25 5.31
CA ASN A 46 3.75 6.91 5.30
C ASN A 46 4.53 8.09 4.76
N VAL A 47 5.75 8.28 5.27
CA VAL A 47 6.64 9.37 4.86
C VAL A 47 7.76 8.84 3.97
N ALA A 48 8.33 9.71 3.15
CA ALA A 48 9.49 9.39 2.34
C ALA A 48 10.63 8.83 3.20
N GLY A 49 11.18 7.69 2.79
CA GLY A 49 12.18 6.93 3.54
C GLY A 49 11.62 5.75 4.34
N ASP A 50 10.31 5.66 4.54
CA ASP A 50 9.69 4.50 5.19
C ASP A 50 9.91 3.22 4.38
N VAL A 51 10.06 2.10 5.10
CA VAL A 51 10.07 0.75 4.51
C VAL A 51 8.86 -0.02 5.04
N ILE A 52 7.85 -0.16 4.21
CA ILE A 52 6.55 -0.70 4.63
C ILE A 52 6.40 -2.18 4.24
N PRO A 53 5.80 -3.02 5.11
CA PRO A 53 5.47 -4.39 4.75
C PRO A 53 4.26 -4.46 3.82
N LEU A 54 4.29 -5.44 2.90
CA LEU A 54 3.21 -5.74 1.97
C LEU A 54 2.69 -7.16 2.24
N PRO A 55 1.95 -7.37 3.34
CA PRO A 55 1.67 -8.71 3.88
C PRO A 55 0.76 -9.59 3.00
N ASN A 56 0.01 -8.98 2.07
CA ASN A 56 -0.90 -9.70 1.15
C ASN A 56 -0.18 -10.19 -0.12
N THR A 57 1.15 -10.29 -0.08
CA THR A 57 1.98 -10.70 -1.22
C THR A 57 2.31 -12.19 -1.09
N VAL A 58 1.82 -13.01 -2.02
CA VAL A 58 2.08 -14.46 -2.02
C VAL A 58 3.48 -14.78 -2.53
N ALA A 59 3.95 -16.03 -2.32
CA ALA A 59 5.32 -16.45 -2.64
C ALA A 59 5.75 -16.13 -4.08
N SER A 60 4.86 -16.39 -5.06
CA SER A 60 5.12 -16.08 -6.48
C SER A 60 5.17 -14.58 -6.79
N CYS A 61 4.69 -13.72 -5.89
CA CYS A 61 4.76 -12.26 -6.01
C CYS A 61 5.88 -11.63 -5.15
N GLY A 62 6.80 -12.43 -4.59
CA GLY A 62 7.86 -11.96 -3.69
C GLY A 62 7.69 -12.38 -2.21
N GLY A 63 6.53 -12.93 -1.86
CA GLY A 63 6.27 -13.55 -0.56
C GLY A 63 5.92 -12.59 0.59
N PRO A 64 5.60 -13.14 1.78
CA PRO A 64 5.05 -12.38 2.90
C PRO A 64 6.04 -11.37 3.51
N ASN A 65 7.34 -11.51 3.21
CA ASN A 65 8.38 -10.59 3.64
C ASN A 65 8.64 -9.46 2.63
N PHE A 66 7.84 -9.37 1.56
CA PHE A 66 7.98 -8.32 0.57
C PHE A 66 7.70 -6.95 1.20
N LYS A 67 8.52 -5.97 0.82
CA LYS A 67 8.50 -4.61 1.36
C LYS A 67 8.62 -3.61 0.23
N ALA A 68 8.06 -2.43 0.44
CA ALA A 68 8.25 -1.28 -0.44
C ALA A 68 8.99 -0.16 0.27
N ASN A 69 9.85 0.52 -0.47
CA ASN A 69 10.49 1.75 -0.03
C ASN A 69 9.62 2.94 -0.48
N ILE A 70 9.16 3.75 0.46
CA ILE A 70 8.37 4.93 0.20
C ILE A 70 9.30 6.07 -0.22
N THR A 71 9.03 6.68 -1.38
CA THR A 71 9.86 7.75 -1.97
C THR A 71 9.17 9.12 -2.00
N ALA A 72 7.94 9.21 -1.50
CA ALA A 72 7.19 10.46 -1.30
C ALA A 72 6.21 10.26 -0.15
N ASP A 73 5.92 11.32 0.62
CA ASP A 73 4.88 11.28 1.65
C ASP A 73 3.53 10.97 1.01
N LEU A 74 2.84 9.95 1.51
CA LEU A 74 1.62 9.44 0.90
C LEU A 74 0.67 8.77 1.89
N CYS A 75 -0.61 8.78 1.55
CA CYS A 75 -1.63 7.95 2.17
C CYS A 75 -1.80 6.66 1.38
N ARG A 76 -1.54 5.52 2.03
CA ARG A 76 -1.81 4.18 1.50
C ARG A 76 -3.17 3.71 1.99
N ILE A 77 -4.03 3.31 1.05
CA ILE A 77 -5.34 2.72 1.31
C ILE A 77 -5.42 1.36 0.64
N VAL A 78 -5.82 0.34 1.38
CA VAL A 78 -6.05 -1.00 0.86
C VAL A 78 -7.54 -1.30 0.88
N VAL A 79 -8.09 -1.66 -0.27
CA VAL A 79 -9.53 -1.89 -0.47
C VAL A 79 -9.75 -3.28 -1.04
N ASN A 80 -10.67 -4.03 -0.45
CA ASN A 80 -11.19 -5.26 -1.05
C ASN A 80 -12.60 -5.00 -1.57
N VAL A 81 -12.85 -5.28 -2.85
CA VAL A 81 -14.14 -5.06 -3.50
C VAL A 81 -14.71 -6.38 -3.98
N SER A 82 -15.94 -6.71 -3.59
CA SER A 82 -16.68 -7.81 -4.19
C SER A 82 -17.06 -7.42 -5.63
N SER A 83 -16.55 -8.18 -6.59
CA SER A 83 -16.77 -7.98 -8.03
C SER A 83 -17.87 -8.90 -8.57
N SER A 84 -18.20 -9.96 -7.83
CA SER A 84 -19.38 -10.81 -7.99
C SER A 84 -19.67 -11.56 -6.69
N ASP A 85 -20.72 -12.39 -6.66
CA ASP A 85 -21.06 -13.26 -5.52
C ASP A 85 -19.94 -14.25 -5.15
N PHE A 86 -19.03 -14.54 -6.09
CA PHE A 86 -17.99 -15.56 -5.94
C PHE A 86 -16.58 -15.05 -6.23
N SER A 87 -16.38 -13.75 -6.40
CA SER A 87 -15.05 -13.18 -6.65
C SER A 87 -14.88 -11.78 -6.08
N SER A 88 -13.62 -11.42 -5.84
CA SER A 88 -13.25 -10.14 -5.25
C SER A 88 -11.92 -9.66 -5.78
N VAL A 89 -11.75 -8.35 -5.82
CA VAL A 89 -10.54 -7.68 -6.28
C VAL A 89 -9.94 -6.87 -5.13
N ARG A 90 -8.63 -7.03 -4.92
CA ARG A 90 -7.87 -6.17 -4.01
C ARG A 90 -7.27 -5.00 -4.79
N ILE A 91 -7.40 -3.80 -4.24
CA ILE A 91 -6.89 -2.54 -4.80
C ILE A 91 -6.03 -1.85 -3.73
N GLU A 92 -4.87 -1.39 -4.15
CA GLU A 92 -3.96 -0.54 -3.39
C GLU A 92 -4.01 0.86 -3.99
N ALA A 93 -4.32 1.88 -3.19
CA ALA A 93 -4.31 3.28 -3.58
C ALA A 93 -3.23 4.03 -2.80
N TRP A 94 -2.28 4.63 -3.51
CA TRP A 94 -1.13 5.34 -2.96
C TRP A 94 -1.29 6.80 -3.39
N LEU A 95 -1.75 7.62 -2.45
CA LEU A 95 -2.16 9.00 -2.67
C LEU A 95 -1.06 9.92 -2.13
N PRO A 96 -0.23 10.52 -2.99
CA PRO A 96 0.83 11.42 -2.52
C PRO A 96 0.23 12.68 -1.91
N ASP A 97 0.89 13.22 -0.88
CA ASP A 97 0.48 14.48 -0.27
C ASP A 97 0.57 15.64 -1.30
N ASP A 98 1.61 15.62 -2.14
CA ASP A 98 1.78 16.51 -3.30
C ASP A 98 1.11 15.94 -4.55
N TRP A 99 -0.23 15.85 -4.51
CA TRP A 99 -1.02 15.34 -5.62
C TRP A 99 -1.16 16.35 -6.77
N ASN A 100 -0.79 15.92 -7.97
CA ASN A 100 -0.85 16.73 -9.20
C ASN A 100 -2.22 16.67 -9.92
N THR A 101 -3.28 16.24 -9.23
CA THR A 101 -4.66 16.08 -9.73
C THR A 101 -4.86 15.00 -10.81
N ARG A 102 -3.84 14.16 -11.08
CA ARG A 102 -3.95 13.07 -12.05
C ARG A 102 -4.02 11.71 -11.37
N LEU A 103 -4.74 10.81 -12.02
CA LEU A 103 -4.86 9.40 -11.66
C LEU A 103 -3.90 8.57 -12.52
N LEU A 104 -3.31 7.54 -11.92
CA LEU A 104 -2.58 6.51 -12.64
C LEU A 104 -3.04 5.14 -12.13
N ALA A 105 -3.53 4.28 -13.01
CA ALA A 105 -3.78 2.87 -12.70
C ALA A 105 -2.68 2.03 -13.34
N THR A 106 -2.10 1.11 -12.56
CA THR A 106 -1.10 0.18 -13.06
C THR A 106 -1.75 -1.11 -13.59
N GLY A 107 -0.94 -1.92 -14.25
CA GLY A 107 -1.32 -3.25 -14.70
C GLY A 107 -0.68 -4.34 -13.86
N THR A 108 -0.92 -5.58 -14.28
CA THR A 108 -0.12 -6.74 -13.88
C THR A 108 0.51 -7.35 -15.14
N GLY A 109 1.43 -8.31 -14.95
CA GLY A 109 2.12 -9.01 -16.04
C GLY A 109 1.61 -10.45 -16.23
N GLY A 110 1.66 -10.93 -17.47
CA GLY A 110 1.30 -12.31 -17.81
C GLY A 110 -0.15 -12.65 -17.43
N ILE A 111 -0.32 -13.74 -16.69
CA ILE A 111 -1.60 -14.17 -16.11
C ILE A 111 -1.69 -13.90 -14.60
N GLY A 112 -0.73 -13.12 -14.07
CA GLY A 112 -0.51 -12.98 -12.64
C GLY A 112 -1.40 -11.91 -11.99
N GLY A 113 -1.72 -12.17 -10.73
CA GLY A 113 -2.41 -11.26 -9.82
C GLY A 113 -1.47 -10.52 -8.86
N CYS A 114 -0.20 -10.37 -9.24
CA CYS A 114 0.76 -9.62 -8.44
C CYS A 114 0.63 -8.12 -8.69
N ILE A 115 0.33 -7.35 -7.65
CA ILE A 115 0.33 -5.88 -7.73
C ILE A 115 1.76 -5.40 -8.00
N ASP A 116 1.94 -4.60 -9.05
CA ASP A 116 3.23 -3.97 -9.39
C ASP A 116 3.49 -2.75 -8.49
N PHE A 117 3.83 -3.03 -7.22
CA PHE A 117 4.14 -2.02 -6.22
C PHE A 117 5.26 -1.05 -6.63
N PRO A 118 6.35 -1.48 -7.31
CA PRO A 118 7.32 -0.55 -7.88
C PRO A 118 6.70 0.51 -8.79
N SER A 119 5.81 0.12 -9.71
CA SER A 119 5.12 1.07 -10.59
C SER A 119 4.12 1.96 -9.83
N VAL A 120 3.41 1.41 -8.84
CA VAL A 120 2.50 2.19 -7.98
C VAL A 120 3.27 3.27 -7.21
N GLN A 121 4.40 2.91 -6.58
CA GLN A 121 5.26 3.85 -5.86
C GLN A 121 5.85 4.90 -6.80
N ASN A 122 6.33 4.51 -7.99
CA ASN A 122 6.87 5.45 -8.97
C ASN A 122 5.81 6.46 -9.43
N GLY A 123 4.56 5.99 -9.64
CA GLY A 123 3.43 6.88 -9.93
C GLY A 123 3.18 7.90 -8.82
N ALA A 124 3.14 7.44 -7.56
CA ALA A 124 2.97 8.30 -6.40
C ALA A 124 4.10 9.32 -6.27
N GLN A 125 5.34 8.91 -6.49
CA GLN A 125 6.51 9.79 -6.50
C GLN A 125 6.41 10.90 -7.55
N LEU A 126 5.81 10.61 -8.70
CA LEU A 126 5.57 11.59 -9.76
C LEU A 126 4.32 12.46 -9.51
N GLY A 127 3.70 12.32 -8.33
CA GLY A 127 2.55 13.10 -7.87
C GLY A 127 1.20 12.58 -8.38
N PHE A 128 1.13 11.38 -8.96
CA PHE A 128 -0.15 10.77 -9.33
C PHE A 128 -0.79 10.07 -8.14
N ALA A 129 -2.10 10.19 -7.98
CA ALA A 129 -2.85 9.24 -7.16
C ALA A 129 -2.80 7.89 -7.89
N SER A 130 -2.03 6.96 -7.35
CA SER A 130 -1.61 5.75 -8.05
C SER A 130 -2.31 4.52 -7.51
N PHE A 131 -2.79 3.67 -8.40
CA PHE A 131 -3.61 2.51 -8.09
C PHE A 131 -2.99 1.26 -8.68
N GLY A 132 -3.07 0.16 -7.93
CA GLY A 132 -2.75 -1.17 -8.43
C GLY A 132 -3.71 -2.22 -7.91
N THR A 133 -3.85 -3.31 -8.65
CA THR A 133 -4.83 -4.36 -8.35
C THR A 133 -4.28 -5.75 -8.58
N ASN A 134 -4.73 -6.71 -7.77
CA ASN A 134 -4.38 -8.13 -7.93
C ASN A 134 -5.17 -8.83 -9.06
N THR A 135 -5.97 -8.09 -9.83
CA THR A 135 -6.75 -8.62 -10.96
C THR A 135 -7.80 -9.69 -10.64
N GLY A 136 -8.10 -9.91 -9.35
CA GLY A 136 -9.11 -10.88 -8.91
C GLY A 136 -8.56 -12.18 -8.32
N HIS A 137 -7.23 -12.33 -8.26
CA HIS A 137 -6.55 -13.49 -7.67
C HIS A 137 -5.16 -13.12 -7.17
N ASP A 138 -4.49 -14.02 -6.45
CA ASP A 138 -3.13 -13.81 -5.98
C ASP A 138 -2.18 -14.84 -6.59
N GLY A 139 -1.02 -14.37 -7.07
CA GLY A 139 0.02 -15.21 -7.64
C GLY A 139 0.03 -15.30 -9.17
N GLU A 140 0.99 -16.05 -9.70
CA GLU A 140 1.30 -16.08 -11.14
C GLU A 140 0.83 -17.35 -11.87
N GLN A 141 0.29 -18.34 -11.14
CA GLN A 141 -0.01 -19.67 -11.68
C GLN A 141 -1.50 -19.89 -11.98
N GLY A 142 -1.86 -19.81 -13.27
CA GLY A 142 -3.24 -19.84 -13.76
C GLY A 142 -4.15 -20.95 -13.23
N PHE A 143 -3.62 -22.16 -13.08
CA PHE A 143 -4.41 -23.33 -12.70
C PHE A 143 -5.10 -23.16 -11.34
N GLU A 144 -4.43 -22.52 -10.38
CA GLU A 144 -4.90 -22.39 -9.00
C GLU A 144 -6.13 -21.49 -8.87
N PHE A 145 -6.28 -20.51 -9.77
CA PHE A 145 -7.30 -19.46 -9.66
C PHE A 145 -8.26 -19.36 -10.84
N PHE A 146 -7.97 -19.94 -12.01
CA PHE A 146 -8.90 -19.94 -13.15
C PHE A 146 -9.74 -21.20 -13.28
N LEU A 147 -9.25 -22.36 -12.84
CA LEU A 147 -9.97 -23.61 -13.07
C LEU A 147 -11.32 -23.59 -12.34
N ASN A 148 -12.40 -23.70 -13.11
CA ASN A 148 -13.79 -23.66 -12.62
C ASN A 148 -14.17 -22.38 -11.86
N GLN A 149 -13.46 -21.27 -12.11
CA GLN A 149 -13.69 -19.98 -11.45
C GLN A 149 -14.06 -18.88 -12.46
N PRO A 150 -15.28 -18.90 -13.04
CA PRO A 150 -15.69 -17.93 -14.07
C PRO A 150 -15.69 -16.48 -13.56
N GLY A 151 -15.95 -16.25 -12.27
CA GLY A 151 -15.86 -14.93 -11.65
C GLY A 151 -14.45 -14.34 -11.73
N VAL A 152 -13.44 -15.13 -11.39
CA VAL A 152 -12.02 -14.74 -11.44
C VAL A 152 -11.56 -14.53 -12.89
N ILE A 153 -11.99 -15.40 -13.82
CA ILE A 153 -11.70 -15.23 -15.26
C ILE A 153 -12.25 -13.89 -15.77
N ASN A 154 -13.48 -13.51 -15.39
CA ASN A 154 -14.07 -12.23 -15.77
C ASN A 154 -13.34 -11.04 -15.13
N ASP A 155 -12.91 -11.18 -13.88
CA ASP A 155 -12.11 -10.16 -13.19
C ASP A 155 -10.81 -9.90 -13.94
N PHE A 156 -10.04 -10.95 -14.23
CA PHE A 156 -8.80 -10.86 -14.98
C PHE A 156 -9.01 -10.32 -16.40
N GLY A 157 -10.02 -10.84 -17.10
CA GLY A 157 -10.24 -10.53 -18.53
C GLY A 157 -10.69 -9.09 -18.79
N HIS A 158 -11.50 -8.48 -17.91
CA HIS A 158 -11.95 -7.10 -18.13
C HIS A 158 -12.44 -6.38 -16.87
N ARG A 159 -13.11 -7.08 -15.94
CA ARG A 159 -13.90 -6.43 -14.90
C ARG A 159 -13.05 -5.73 -13.85
N ARG A 160 -11.85 -6.24 -13.55
CA ARG A 160 -10.95 -5.64 -12.54
C ARG A 160 -10.57 -4.20 -12.88
N ILE A 161 -10.28 -3.89 -14.15
CA ILE A 161 -9.86 -2.55 -14.59
C ILE A 161 -11.00 -1.56 -14.37
N HIS A 162 -12.22 -1.99 -14.69
CA HIS A 162 -13.41 -1.19 -14.46
C HIS A 162 -13.64 -0.93 -12.98
N VAL A 163 -13.58 -1.98 -12.14
CA VAL A 163 -13.74 -1.86 -10.68
C VAL A 163 -12.69 -0.92 -10.08
N GLU A 164 -11.43 -1.09 -10.45
CA GLU A 164 -10.33 -0.21 -10.02
C GLU A 164 -10.58 1.25 -10.40
N ALA A 165 -11.02 1.52 -11.63
CA ALA A 165 -11.32 2.88 -12.08
C ALA A 165 -12.51 3.52 -11.33
N VAL A 166 -13.52 2.74 -10.96
CA VAL A 166 -14.66 3.22 -10.16
C VAL A 166 -14.20 3.57 -8.73
N VAL A 167 -13.45 2.66 -8.10
CA VAL A 167 -12.90 2.87 -6.75
C VAL A 167 -11.96 4.07 -6.72
N ALA A 168 -11.10 4.21 -7.72
CA ALA A 168 -10.17 5.34 -7.83
C ALA A 168 -10.92 6.68 -7.81
N LYS A 169 -12.01 6.80 -8.57
CA LYS A 169 -12.86 8.00 -8.58
C LYS A 169 -13.49 8.25 -7.21
N GLN A 170 -14.00 7.21 -6.55
CA GLN A 170 -14.60 7.33 -5.22
C GLN A 170 -13.58 7.82 -4.18
N ILE A 171 -12.33 7.36 -4.28
CA ILE A 171 -11.25 7.75 -3.37
C ILE A 171 -10.82 9.20 -3.58
N VAL A 172 -10.56 9.63 -4.83
CA VAL A 172 -10.00 10.97 -5.07
C VAL A 172 -11.02 12.11 -5.08
N GLN A 173 -12.31 11.79 -5.10
CA GLN A 173 -13.41 12.76 -4.99
C GLN A 173 -13.85 12.99 -3.54
N HIS A 174 -13.24 12.28 -2.59
CA HIS A 174 -13.50 12.39 -1.17
C HIS A 174 -12.64 13.49 -0.52
#